data_AF-A0A2A4RD29-F1
#
_entry.id   AF-A0A2A4RD29-F1
#
_cell.length_a   1.000
_cell.length_b   1.000
_cell.length_c   1.000
_cell.angle_alpha   90.00
_cell.angle_beta   90.00
_cell.angle_gamma   90.00
#
_symmetry.space_group_name_H-M   'P 1'
#
loop_
_entity.id
_entity.type
_entity.pdbx_description
1 polymer ?
#
loop_
_entity_poly.entity_id
_entity_poly.type
_entity_poly.pdbx_seq_one_letter_code
_entity_poly.pdbx_strand_id
1 'polypeptide(L)'
;RLISEEKRNKTISLLYSAPVSISEIIIGKYLGLLFFLVMLLLMIMLMPLSLLMGTELDMAKVFSGALGLFLTLAAFSSAGLYLSSLTDNPMIAAVSTFGLLLLLWMLNVNSGSATDNSNVLAYLSLHSHFTTLLRGIVNTRDIAYFLLFIAGFITLAIRQLETQRLQS
;
A
#
# COMPACT_ATOMS: atom_id res chain seq x y z
N ARG A 1 12.48 6.97 2.60
CA ARG A 1 13.42 7.29 1.50
C ARG A 1 12.95 6.56 0.25
N LEU A 2 12.46 7.30 -0.75
CA LEU A 2 11.88 6.75 -1.98
C LEU A 2 12.97 6.52 -3.03
N ILE A 3 12.75 5.57 -3.94
CA ILE A 3 13.69 5.25 -5.03
C ILE A 3 13.98 6.48 -5.91
N SER A 4 12.98 7.36 -6.05
CA SER A 4 13.08 8.59 -6.83
C SER A 4 14.08 9.60 -6.24
N GLU A 5 14.23 9.66 -4.91
CA GLU A 5 15.26 10.51 -4.27
C GLU A 5 16.67 9.97 -4.50
N GLU A 6 16.85 8.65 -4.50
CA GLU A 6 18.15 8.01 -4.75
C GLU A 6 18.57 8.16 -6.23
N LYS A 7 17.59 8.14 -7.14
CA LYS A 7 17.81 8.40 -8.58
C LYS A 7 18.20 9.85 -8.83
N ARG A 8 17.51 10.80 -8.17
CA ARG A 8 17.83 12.24 -8.23
C ARG A 8 19.22 12.55 -7.66
N ASN A 9 19.63 11.86 -6.60
CA ASN A 9 20.93 12.08 -5.94
C ASN A 9 22.10 11.34 -6.61
N LYS A 10 21.91 10.69 -7.77
CA LYS A 10 22.91 9.86 -8.47
C LYS A 10 23.53 8.76 -7.58
N THR A 11 22.93 8.43 -6.45
CA THR A 11 23.45 7.39 -5.52
C THR A 11 23.10 5.98 -6.00
N ILE A 12 22.18 5.88 -6.97
CA ILE A 12 21.83 4.61 -7.63
C ILE A 12 23.03 3.95 -8.31
N SER A 13 24.00 4.71 -8.84
CA SER A 13 25.20 4.13 -9.46
C SER A 13 26.12 3.42 -8.44
N LEU A 14 26.16 3.90 -7.19
CA LEU A 14 26.88 3.25 -6.09
C LEU A 14 26.17 1.96 -5.63
N LEU A 15 24.83 1.97 -5.63
CA LEU A 15 24.01 0.77 -5.34
C LEU A 15 24.11 -0.28 -6.44
N TYR A 16 24.16 0.11 -7.72
CA TYR A 16 24.37 -0.82 -8.84
C TYR A 16 25.76 -1.47 -8.84
N SER A 17 26.75 -0.80 -8.24
CA SER A 17 28.11 -1.33 -8.09
C SER A 17 28.23 -2.30 -6.90
N ALA A 18 27.22 -2.33 -6.01
CA ALA A 18 27.18 -3.28 -4.91
C ALA A 18 26.70 -4.65 -5.42
N PRO A 19 27.27 -5.77 -4.94
CA PRO A 19 26.90 -7.13 -5.34
C PRO A 19 25.58 -7.57 -4.68
N VAL A 20 24.59 -6.69 -4.61
CA VAL A 20 23.29 -6.93 -3.96
C VAL A 20 22.21 -7.04 -5.03
N SER A 21 21.31 -8.01 -4.86
CA SER A 21 20.22 -8.17 -5.82
C SER A 21 19.24 -6.99 -5.73
N ILE A 22 18.73 -6.54 -6.89
CA ILE A 22 17.73 -5.46 -6.97
C ILE A 22 16.48 -5.79 -6.13
N SER A 23 16.11 -7.08 -6.13
CA SER A 23 14.99 -7.61 -5.35
C SER A 23 15.18 -7.39 -3.85
N GLU A 24 16.36 -7.65 -3.30
CA GLU A 24 16.66 -7.42 -1.87
C GLU A 24 16.61 -5.95 -1.51
N ILE A 25 17.09 -5.05 -2.38
CA ILE A 25 17.04 -3.61 -2.14
C ILE A 25 15.59 -3.12 -2.04
N ILE A 26 14.73 -3.58 -2.95
CA ILE A 26 13.31 -3.20 -2.98
C ILE A 26 12.56 -3.78 -1.79
N ILE A 27 12.75 -5.07 -1.50
CA ILE A 27 12.10 -5.74 -0.37
C ILE A 27 12.55 -5.13 0.96
N GLY A 28 13.85 -4.87 1.13
CA GLY A 28 14.37 -4.23 2.34
C GLY A 28 13.80 -2.81 2.54
N LYS A 29 13.69 -2.04 1.46
CA LYS A 29 13.09 -0.69 1.52
C LYS A 29 11.59 -0.74 1.83
N TYR A 30 10.86 -1.70 1.25
CA TYR A 30 9.46 -1.93 1.55
C TYR A 30 9.25 -2.36 3.01
N LEU A 31 10.06 -3.28 3.53
CA LEU A 31 10.03 -3.69 4.94
C LEU A 31 10.34 -2.54 5.90
N GLY A 32 11.29 -1.67 5.56
CA GLY A 32 11.58 -0.47 6.35
C GLY A 32 10.39 0.50 6.39
N LEU A 33 9.70 0.69 5.26
CA LEU A 33 8.46 1.47 5.20
C LEU A 33 7.33 0.82 6.00
N LEU A 34 7.16 -0.50 5.89
CA LEU A 34 6.17 -1.24 6.67
C LEU A 34 6.41 -1.12 8.17
N PHE A 35 7.66 -1.26 8.63
CA PHE A 35 7.98 -1.12 10.05
C PHE A 35 7.61 0.27 10.59
N PHE A 36 7.94 1.32 9.83
CA PHE A 36 7.53 2.69 10.17
C PHE A 36 6.01 2.84 10.23
N LEU A 37 5.28 2.26 9.28
CA LEU A 37 3.82 2.27 9.26
C LEU A 37 3.21 1.52 10.46
N VAL A 38 3.77 0.36 10.84
CA VAL A 38 3.34 -0.38 12.03
C VAL A 38 3.53 0.45 13.29
N MET A 39 4.67 1.12 13.43
CA MET A 39 4.95 1.97 14.59
C MET A 39 3.96 3.14 14.70
N LEU A 40 3.65 3.76 13.56
CA LEU A 40 2.65 4.84 13.47
C LEU A 40 1.24 4.33 13.79
N LEU A 41 0.88 3.14 13.29
CA LEU A 41 -0.40 2.51 13.59
C LEU A 41 -0.54 2.18 15.08
N LEU A 42 0.54 1.70 15.71
CA LEU A 42 0.58 1.42 17.14
C LEU A 42 0.35 2.69 17.95
N MET A 43 0.94 3.82 17.53
CA MET A 43 0.65 5.13 18.13
C MET A 43 -0.83 5.54 18.00
N ILE A 44 -1.45 5.31 16.84
CA ILE A 44 -2.88 5.58 16.63
C ILE A 44 -3.74 4.69 17.53
N MET A 45 -3.36 3.42 17.71
CA MET A 45 -4.07 2.45 18.54
C MET A 45 -4.03 2.76 20.03
N LEU A 46 -3.11 3.61 20.51
CA LEU A 46 -3.09 4.04 21.92
C LEU A 46 -4.36 4.82 22.29
N MET A 47 -4.96 5.56 21.35
CA MET A 47 -6.18 6.33 21.58
C MET A 47 -7.38 5.43 21.94
N PRO A 48 -7.80 4.45 21.11
CA PRO A 48 -8.88 3.52 21.49
C PRO A 48 -8.50 2.63 22.69
N LEU A 49 -7.21 2.34 22.90
CA LEU A 49 -6.77 1.56 24.06
C LEU A 49 -6.97 2.34 25.38
N SER A 50 -6.84 3.67 25.37
CA SER A 50 -7.13 4.53 26.54
C SER A 50 -8.62 4.53 26.90
N LEU A 51 -9.50 4.45 25.90
CA LEU A 51 -10.96 4.42 26.06
C LEU A 51 -11.49 3.12 26.70
N LEU A 52 -10.66 2.06 26.78
CA LEU A 52 -11.00 0.79 27.45
C LEU A 52 -11.27 0.95 28.95
N MET A 53 -10.71 1.98 29.57
CA MET A 53 -10.96 2.26 30.98
C MET A 53 -12.33 2.87 31.25
N GLY A 54 -13.02 3.39 30.22
CA GLY A 54 -14.29 4.12 30.38
C GLY A 54 -15.49 3.51 29.66
N THR A 55 -15.31 2.53 28.75
CA THR A 55 -16.41 1.96 27.94
C THR A 55 -16.16 0.50 27.59
N GLU A 56 -17.23 -0.28 27.43
CA GLU A 56 -17.16 -1.62 26.83
C GLU A 56 -16.87 -1.49 25.33
N LEU A 57 -15.58 -1.53 24.98
CA LEU A 57 -15.14 -1.53 23.61
C LEU A 57 -15.22 -2.94 23.01
N ASP A 58 -15.83 -2.99 21.83
CA ASP A 58 -15.82 -4.17 20.98
C ASP A 58 -14.40 -4.36 20.41
N MET A 59 -13.61 -5.16 21.13
CA MET A 59 -12.23 -5.49 20.76
C MET A 59 -12.11 -6.06 19.36
N ALA A 60 -13.15 -6.77 18.88
CA ALA A 60 -13.16 -7.31 17.52
C ALA A 60 -13.20 -6.20 16.47
N LYS A 61 -13.98 -5.14 16.70
CA LYS A 61 -14.01 -3.96 15.81
C LYS A 61 -12.71 -3.17 15.84
N VAL A 62 -12.10 -2.98 17.02
CA VAL A 62 -10.81 -2.28 17.14
C VAL A 62 -9.72 -3.03 16.38
N PHE A 63 -9.63 -4.35 16.59
CA PHE A 63 -8.66 -5.19 15.90
C PHE A 63 -8.89 -5.24 14.39
N SER A 64 -10.14 -5.43 13.96
CA SER A 64 -10.53 -5.43 12.54
C SER A 64 -10.21 -4.09 11.87
N GLY A 65 -10.50 -2.97 12.54
CA GLY A 65 -10.14 -1.63 12.06
C GLY A 65 -8.62 -1.44 11.95
N ALA A 66 -7.85 -1.91 12.94
CA ALA A 66 -6.39 -1.87 12.92
C ALA A 66 -5.81 -2.65 11.73
N LEU A 67 -6.30 -3.87 11.54
CA LEU A 67 -5.87 -4.75 10.47
C LEU A 67 -6.22 -4.16 9.11
N GLY A 68 -7.43 -3.60 8.95
CA GLY A 68 -7.86 -2.96 7.71
C GLY A 68 -7.04 -1.73 7.35
N LEU A 69 -6.72 -0.89 8.35
CA LEU A 69 -5.84 0.26 8.18
C LEU A 69 -4.42 -0.18 7.79
N PHE A 70 -3.88 -1.20 8.46
CA PHE A 70 -2.57 -1.76 8.15
C PHE A 70 -2.49 -2.25 6.70
N LEU A 71 -3.43 -3.09 6.26
CA LEU A 71 -3.47 -3.65 4.90
C LEU A 71 -3.63 -2.56 3.84
N THR A 72 -4.44 -1.54 4.12
CA THR A 72 -4.64 -0.41 3.20
C THR A 72 -3.37 0.44 3.06
N LEU A 73 -2.72 0.78 4.17
CA LEU A 73 -1.45 1.50 4.15
C LEU A 73 -0.34 0.70 3.46
N ALA A 74 -0.28 -0.61 3.69
CA ALA A 74 0.67 -1.52 3.06
C ALA A 74 0.49 -1.57 1.53
N ALA A 75 -0.75 -1.62 1.04
CA ALA A 75 -1.08 -1.60 -0.38
C ALA A 75 -0.75 -0.26 -1.05
N PHE A 76 -1.05 0.86 -0.40
CA PHE A 76 -0.67 2.18 -0.89
C PHE A 76 0.84 2.37 -0.93
N SER A 77 1.55 1.86 0.08
CA SER A 77 3.02 1.89 0.10
C SER A 77 3.62 1.10 -1.06
N SER A 78 3.10 -0.09 -1.39
CA SER A 78 3.59 -0.86 -2.55
C SER A 78 3.33 -0.16 -3.87
N ALA A 79 2.16 0.47 -4.05
CA ALA A 79 1.83 1.21 -5.27
C ALA A 79 2.70 2.47 -5.43
N GLY A 80 2.92 3.22 -4.33
CA GLY A 80 3.82 4.38 -4.32
C GLY A 80 5.27 4.00 -4.58
N LEU A 81 5.73 2.84 -4.09
CA LEU A 81 7.07 2.32 -4.37
C LEU A 81 7.23 1.97 -5.86
N TYR A 82 6.24 1.33 -6.47
CA TYR A 82 6.22 1.08 -7.91
C TYR A 82 6.28 2.36 -8.74
N LEU A 83 5.41 3.34 -8.45
CA LEU A 83 5.40 4.62 -9.19
C LEU A 83 6.68 5.44 -8.98
N SER A 84 7.27 5.35 -7.79
CA SER A 84 8.59 5.92 -7.52
C SER A 84 9.71 5.23 -8.31
N SER A 85 9.54 3.98 -8.76
CA SER A 85 10.52 3.30 -9.62
C SER A 85 10.42 3.74 -11.09
N LEU A 86 9.23 4.19 -11.51
CA LEU A 86 8.99 4.71 -12.86
C LEU A 86 9.50 6.14 -13.05
N THR A 87 9.66 6.89 -11.97
CA THR A 87 9.79 8.35 -12.05
C THR A 87 11.06 8.87 -11.38
N ASP A 88 11.82 9.68 -12.11
CA ASP A 88 13.08 10.28 -11.63
C ASP A 88 12.85 11.50 -10.74
N ASN A 89 11.63 12.06 -10.76
CA ASN A 89 11.24 13.20 -9.97
C ASN A 89 10.24 12.79 -8.86
N PRO A 90 10.58 12.97 -7.57
CA PRO A 90 9.71 12.58 -6.45
C PRO A 90 8.37 13.33 -6.43
N MET A 91 8.30 14.55 -6.98
CA MET A 91 7.04 15.28 -7.14
C MET A 91 6.07 14.55 -8.07
N ILE A 92 6.55 14.10 -9.23
CA ILE A 92 5.72 13.40 -10.22
C ILE A 92 5.34 12.01 -9.71
N ALA A 93 6.23 11.34 -8.96
CA ALA A 93 5.91 10.09 -8.27
C ALA A 93 4.78 10.27 -7.24
N ALA A 94 4.83 11.35 -6.45
CA ALA A 94 3.78 11.64 -5.46
C ALA A 94 2.43 11.96 -6.12
N VAL A 95 2.43 12.81 -7.16
CA VAL A 95 1.21 13.20 -7.88
C VAL A 95 0.59 12.00 -8.61
N SER A 96 1.39 11.15 -9.25
CA SER A 96 0.89 9.94 -9.92
C SER A 96 0.33 8.93 -8.91
N THR A 97 0.97 8.77 -7.75
CA THR A 97 0.48 7.92 -6.67
C THR A 97 -0.87 8.44 -6.19
N PHE A 98 -0.95 9.75 -5.91
CA PHE A 98 -2.20 10.38 -5.50
C PHE A 98 -3.32 10.24 -6.56
N GLY A 99 -3.00 10.41 -7.84
CA GLY A 99 -3.94 10.21 -8.95
C GLY A 99 -4.45 8.78 -9.05
N LEU A 100 -3.58 7.78 -8.86
CA LEU A 100 -3.95 6.37 -8.85
C LEU A 100 -4.84 6.03 -7.65
N LEU A 101 -4.54 6.58 -6.47
CA LEU A 101 -5.41 6.47 -5.30
C LEU A 101 -6.79 7.11 -5.53
N LEU A 102 -6.83 8.31 -6.14
CA LEU A 102 -8.08 8.99 -6.46
C LEU A 102 -8.94 8.19 -7.43
N LEU A 103 -8.32 7.60 -8.46
CA LEU A 103 -9.02 6.70 -9.40
C LEU A 103 -9.58 5.47 -8.68
N LEU A 104 -8.77 4.80 -7.86
CA LEU A 104 -9.22 3.65 -7.06
C LEU A 104 -10.37 4.01 -6.12
N TRP A 105 -10.37 5.24 -5.59
CA TRP A 105 -11.43 5.74 -4.73
C TRP A 105 -12.71 6.07 -5.51
N MET A 106 -12.60 6.72 -6.67
CA MET A 106 -13.73 7.06 -7.56
C MET A 106 -14.48 5.82 -8.08
N LEU A 107 -13.78 4.71 -8.33
CA LEU A 107 -14.40 3.45 -8.76
C LEU A 107 -15.45 2.93 -7.76
N ASN A 108 -15.35 3.29 -6.48
CA ASN A 108 -16.32 2.87 -5.48
C ASN A 108 -17.63 3.68 -5.53
N VAL A 109 -17.58 4.98 -5.85
CA VAL A 109 -18.74 5.88 -5.88
C VAL A 109 -19.77 5.47 -6.95
N ASN A 110 -19.32 4.92 -8.08
CA ASN A 110 -20.21 4.51 -9.17
C ASN A 110 -20.90 3.15 -8.95
N SER A 111 -20.50 2.37 -7.94
CA SER A 111 -21.08 1.04 -7.68
C SER A 111 -22.47 1.08 -7.04
N GLY A 112 -22.85 2.20 -6.42
CA GLY A 112 -24.19 2.39 -5.85
C GLY A 112 -25.29 2.68 -6.88
N SER A 113 -24.92 2.96 -8.13
CA SER A 113 -25.83 3.46 -9.17
C SER A 113 -26.06 2.49 -10.33
N ALA A 114 -25.36 1.35 -10.37
CA ALA A 114 -25.42 0.39 -11.47
C ALA A 114 -26.28 -0.82 -11.08
N THR A 115 -27.53 -0.82 -11.53
CA THR A 115 -28.56 -1.86 -11.31
C THR A 115 -28.35 -3.16 -12.09
N ASP A 116 -27.21 -3.39 -12.75
CA ASP A 116 -27.07 -4.56 -13.62
C ASP A 116 -25.66 -5.19 -13.62
N ASN A 117 -25.61 -6.42 -13.13
CA ASN A 117 -24.73 -7.54 -13.48
C ASN A 117 -23.20 -7.35 -13.66
N SER A 118 -22.58 -6.29 -13.12
CA SER A 118 -21.12 -6.07 -13.24
C SER A 118 -20.43 -5.78 -11.90
N ASN A 119 -20.70 -6.63 -10.91
CA ASN A 119 -20.09 -6.58 -9.57
C ASN A 119 -18.56 -6.79 -9.56
N VAL A 120 -17.92 -7.03 -10.72
CA VAL A 120 -16.47 -7.19 -10.87
C VAL A 120 -15.73 -5.89 -10.52
N LEU A 121 -16.32 -4.71 -10.78
CA LEU A 121 -15.74 -3.42 -10.39
C LEU A 121 -15.85 -3.17 -8.87
N ALA A 122 -16.89 -3.66 -8.23
CA ALA A 122 -17.02 -3.61 -6.77
C ALA A 122 -16.00 -4.53 -6.08
N TYR A 123 -15.72 -5.71 -6.66
CA TYR A 123 -14.65 -6.63 -6.23
C TYR A 123 -13.23 -6.07 -6.39
N LEU A 124 -13.01 -5.13 -7.31
CA LEU A 124 -11.71 -4.47 -7.48
C LEU A 124 -11.52 -3.29 -6.51
N SER A 125 -12.60 -2.85 -5.85
CA SER A 125 -12.58 -1.64 -5.04
C SER A 125 -11.99 -1.91 -3.64
N LEU A 126 -10.74 -1.48 -3.46
CA LEU A 126 -9.99 -1.51 -2.20
C LEU A 126 -10.78 -0.88 -1.03
N HIS A 127 -11.65 0.09 -1.34
CA HIS A 127 -12.53 0.77 -0.38
C HIS A 127 -13.71 -0.08 0.12
N SER A 128 -14.29 -0.95 -0.71
CA SER A 128 -15.37 -1.87 -0.29
C SER A 128 -14.87 -2.88 0.75
N HIS A 129 -13.69 -3.43 0.52
CA HIS A 129 -13.03 -4.33 1.46
C HIS A 129 -12.61 -3.60 2.75
N PHE A 130 -12.13 -2.35 2.64
CA PHE A 130 -11.80 -1.52 3.81
C PHE A 130 -13.03 -1.17 4.67
N THR A 131 -14.16 -0.83 4.06
CA THR A 131 -15.42 -0.52 4.79
C THR A 131 -16.03 -1.75 5.45
N THR A 132 -15.85 -2.95 4.87
CA THR A 132 -16.27 -4.22 5.47
C THR A 132 -15.42 -4.56 6.71
N LEU A 133 -14.10 -4.35 6.61
CA LEU A 133 -13.17 -4.48 7.75
C LEU A 133 -13.43 -3.44 8.85
N LEU A 134 -13.79 -2.20 8.50
CA LEU A 134 -14.19 -1.18 9.49
C LEU A 134 -15.46 -1.56 10.27
N ARG A 135 -16.33 -2.41 9.70
CA ARG A 135 -17.54 -2.90 10.38
C ARG A 135 -17.26 -4.06 11.34
N GLY A 136 -16.02 -4.54 11.45
CA GLY A 136 -15.65 -5.65 12.32
C GLY A 136 -15.72 -7.03 11.67
N ILE A 137 -15.98 -7.11 10.36
CA ILE A 137 -16.10 -8.38 9.63
C ILE A 137 -14.79 -8.62 8.89
N VAL A 138 -13.95 -9.47 9.45
CA VAL A 138 -12.70 -9.88 8.80
C VAL A 138 -12.97 -11.09 7.90
N ASN A 139 -13.01 -10.87 6.58
CA ASN A 139 -13.13 -11.94 5.62
C ASN A 139 -11.75 -12.32 5.05
N THR A 140 -11.44 -13.62 4.97
CA THR A 140 -10.18 -14.11 4.40
C THR A 140 -9.98 -13.66 2.95
N ARG A 141 -11.08 -13.47 2.19
CA ARG A 141 -11.03 -13.01 0.79
C ARG A 141 -10.45 -11.60 0.68
N ASP A 142 -10.79 -10.72 1.62
CA ASP A 142 -10.38 -9.32 1.61
C ASP A 142 -8.87 -9.23 1.85
N ILE A 143 -8.39 -9.98 2.85
CA ILE A 143 -6.96 -10.10 3.18
C ILE A 143 -6.19 -10.67 1.99
N ALA A 144 -6.71 -11.73 1.35
CA ALA A 144 -6.07 -12.33 0.19
C ALA A 144 -5.96 -11.34 -0.99
N TYR A 145 -7.00 -10.53 -1.23
CA TYR A 145 -6.96 -9.48 -2.26
C TYR A 145 -5.87 -8.44 -1.99
N PHE A 146 -5.79 -7.93 -0.76
CA PHE A 146 -4.75 -6.97 -0.37
C PHE A 146 -3.34 -7.56 -0.52
N LEU A 147 -3.13 -8.82 -0.10
CA LEU A 147 -1.83 -9.49 -0.25
C LEU A 147 -1.44 -9.68 -1.71
N LEU A 148 -2.38 -10.09 -2.57
CA LEU A 148 -2.15 -10.22 -4.01
C LEU A 148 -1.83 -8.86 -4.65
N PHE A 149 -2.54 -7.80 -4.25
CA PHE A 149 -2.28 -6.44 -4.72
C PHE A 149 -0.86 -5.99 -4.32
N ILE A 150 -0.49 -6.15 -3.05
CA ILE A 150 0.83 -5.81 -2.52
C ILE A 150 1.94 -6.58 -3.28
N ALA A 151 1.79 -7.91 -3.38
CA ALA A 151 2.77 -8.76 -4.06
C ALA A 151 2.90 -8.42 -5.55
N GLY A 152 1.78 -8.11 -6.22
CA GLY A 152 1.75 -7.69 -7.61
C GLY A 152 2.54 -6.40 -7.85
N PHE A 153 2.27 -5.35 -7.06
CA PHE A 153 2.98 -4.07 -7.19
C PHE A 153 4.47 -4.17 -6.84
N ILE A 154 4.83 -4.97 -5.83
CA ILE A 154 6.25 -5.22 -5.50
C ILE A 154 6.94 -5.95 -6.65
N THR A 155 6.33 -6.98 -7.22
CA THR A 155 6.89 -7.74 -8.34
C THR A 155 7.08 -6.85 -9.57
N LEU A 156 6.11 -5.99 -9.86
CA LEU A 156 6.20 -5.00 -10.94
C LEU A 156 7.34 -4.01 -10.68
N ALA A 157 7.52 -3.54 -9.44
CA ALA A 157 8.61 -2.64 -9.09
C ALA A 157 9.98 -3.29 -9.27
N ILE A 158 10.13 -4.57 -8.91
CA ILE A 158 11.36 -5.34 -9.11
C ILE A 158 11.67 -5.47 -10.61
N ARG A 159 10.70 -5.92 -11.41
CA ARG A 159 10.88 -6.09 -12.86
C ARG A 159 11.21 -4.77 -13.57
N GLN A 160 10.56 -3.68 -13.16
CA GLN A 160 10.79 -2.37 -13.74
C GLN A 160 12.23 -1.90 -13.50
N LEU A 161 12.74 -2.08 -12.28
CA LEU A 161 14.10 -1.66 -11.94
C LEU A 161 15.16 -2.55 -12.60
N GLU A 162 14.91 -3.86 -12.70
CA GLU A 162 15.76 -4.80 -13.42
C GLU A 162 15.87 -4.47 -14.92
N THR A 163 14.75 -4.11 -15.55
CA THR A 163 14.73 -3.66 -16.95
C THR A 163 15.56 -2.39 -17.15
N GLN A 164 15.51 -1.44 -16.20
CA GLN A 164 16.33 -0.22 -16.27
C GLN A 164 17.83 -0.52 -16.14
N ARG A 165 18.23 -1.53 -15.36
CA ARG A 165 19.63 -1.98 -15.25
C ARG A 165 20.16 -2.58 -16.55
N LEU A 166 19.33 -3.34 -17.27
CA LEU A 166 19.74 -3.98 -18.52
C LEU A 166 19.92 -2.99 -19.68
N GLN A 167 19.34 -1.80 -19.58
CA GLN A 167 19.43 -0.73 -20.58
C GLN A 167 20.58 0.27 -20.33
N SER A 168 21.26 0.18 -19.18
CA SER A 168 22.40 1.03 -18.79
C SER A 168 23.73 0.30 -18.98
#